data_AF-A0A628V1N9-F1
#
_entry.id   AF-A0A628V1N9-F1
#
_cell.length_a   1.000
_cell.length_b   1.000
_cell.length_c   1.000
_cell.angle_alpha   90.00
_cell.angle_beta   90.00
_cell.angle_gamma   90.00
#
_symmetry.space_group_name_H-M   'P 1'
#
loop_
_entity.id
_entity.type
_entity.pdbx_description
1 polymer ?
#
loop_
_entity_poly.entity_id
_entity_poly.type
_entity_poly.pdbx_seq_one_letter_code
_entity_poly.pdbx_strand_id
1 'polypeptide(L)'
;MSLKGLRFTLNIDGLEETATAVVGFSLYQCHSTPFVLEVDIASDQPDLAATNFLEKNAVLTIWQGMEAQRYVSGIINEVMQGENNHWQMRYHLTIVPPLWRCGLRQNFRIFQQQDIQTLSSTLLNENGVTEWTPVFYES
;
A
#
# COMPACT_ATOMS: atom_id res chain seq x y z
N MET A 1 20.24 21.26 2.64
CA MET A 1 19.99 19.99 1.93
C MET A 1 20.11 20.24 0.44
N SER A 2 20.66 19.29 -0.34
CA SER A 2 20.82 19.46 -1.79
C SER A 2 19.45 19.62 -2.46
N LEU A 3 19.29 20.62 -3.32
CA LEU A 3 18.08 20.88 -4.11
C LEU A 3 17.70 19.72 -5.06
N LYS A 4 18.55 18.68 -5.19
CA LYS A 4 18.35 17.52 -6.07
C LYS A 4 18.45 16.16 -5.36
N GLY A 5 18.50 16.13 -4.02
CA GLY A 5 18.61 14.87 -3.28
C GLY A 5 17.37 14.00 -3.45
N LEU A 6 17.56 12.70 -3.69
CA LEU A 6 16.47 11.72 -3.70
C LEU A 6 16.23 11.24 -2.25
N ARG A 7 14.97 11.25 -1.82
CA ARG A 7 14.57 10.77 -0.48
C ARG A 7 13.33 9.89 -0.62
N PHE A 8 13.21 8.91 0.25
CA PHE A 8 12.05 8.03 0.34
C PHE A 8 11.52 8.04 1.76
N THR A 9 10.20 8.14 1.90
CA THR A 9 9.53 8.07 3.20
C THR A 9 8.36 7.12 3.09
N LEU A 10 8.08 6.39 4.17
CA LEU A 10 6.91 5.53 4.28
C LEU A 10 6.06 6.05 5.45
N ASN A 11 4.87 6.56 5.14
CA ASN A 11 3.87 6.85 6.16
C ASN A 11 3.01 5.59 6.35
N ILE A 12 2.76 5.20 7.61
CA ILE A 12 1.92 4.05 7.96
C ILE A 12 0.92 4.54 9.01
N ASP A 13 -0.36 4.24 8.83
CA ASP A 13 -1.41 4.71 9.74
C ASP A 13 -1.10 4.33 11.20
N GLY A 14 -1.20 5.31 12.10
CA GLY A 14 -0.95 5.11 13.53
C GLY A 14 0.52 4.86 13.92
N LEU A 15 1.48 5.12 13.03
CA LEU A 15 2.88 5.29 13.37
C LEU A 15 3.32 6.73 13.09
N GLU A 16 4.24 7.27 13.89
CA GLU A 16 4.83 8.58 13.62
C GLU A 16 5.75 8.50 12.38
N GLU A 17 5.83 9.58 11.59
CA GLU A 17 6.66 9.60 10.37
C GLU A 17 8.15 9.35 10.64
N THR A 18 8.62 9.66 11.84
CA THR A 18 10.01 9.45 12.26
C THR A 18 10.27 8.06 12.85
N ALA A 19 9.23 7.26 13.09
CA ALA A 19 9.37 5.95 13.71
C ALA A 19 10.01 4.91 12.77
N THR A 20 9.98 5.15 11.46
CA THR A 20 10.53 4.21 10.47
C THR A 20 11.34 4.93 9.41
N ALA A 21 12.40 4.29 8.94
CA ALA A 21 13.23 4.76 7.83
C ALA A 21 13.23 3.72 6.70
N VAL A 22 12.98 4.16 5.46
CA VAL A 22 13.03 3.30 4.28
C VAL A 22 14.47 2.92 3.97
N VAL A 23 14.75 1.61 3.91
CA VAL A 23 16.06 1.02 3.59
C VAL A 23 16.13 0.64 2.11
N GLY A 24 15.05 0.09 1.57
CA GLY A 24 14.95 -0.36 0.18
C GLY A 24 13.50 -0.63 -0.20
N PHE A 25 13.21 -0.67 -1.50
CA PHE A 25 11.90 -1.08 -1.99
C PHE A 25 11.96 -1.58 -3.43
N SER A 26 10.99 -2.42 -3.79
CA SER A 26 10.75 -2.91 -5.14
C SER A 26 9.27 -2.78 -5.48
N LEU A 27 8.95 -2.13 -6.61
CA LEU A 27 7.57 -1.97 -7.08
C LEU A 27 7.35 -2.81 -8.35
N TYR A 28 6.46 -3.79 -8.25
CA TYR A 28 6.00 -4.60 -9.38
C TYR A 28 4.59 -4.17 -9.77
N GLN A 29 4.42 -3.71 -11.01
CA GLN A 29 3.14 -3.19 -11.50
C GLN A 29 2.94 -3.50 -12.98
N CYS A 30 1.70 -3.79 -13.35
CA CYS A 30 1.27 -4.03 -14.72
C CYS A 30 -0.16 -3.50 -14.89
N HIS A 31 -0.56 -3.20 -16.12
CA HIS A 31 -1.96 -2.88 -16.39
C HIS A 31 -2.85 -4.07 -16.06
N SER A 32 -4.05 -3.78 -15.54
CA SER A 32 -5.08 -4.78 -15.22
C SER A 32 -4.68 -5.83 -14.18
N THR A 33 -3.61 -5.59 -13.40
CA THR A 33 -3.17 -6.45 -12.30
C THR A 33 -2.91 -5.60 -11.05
N PRO A 34 -3.36 -6.00 -9.85
CA PRO A 34 -2.95 -5.34 -8.62
C PRO A 34 -1.42 -5.26 -8.51
N PHE A 35 -0.88 -4.09 -8.15
CA PHE A 35 0.55 -3.95 -7.93
C PHE A 35 0.98 -4.67 -6.63
N VAL A 36 2.27 -4.95 -6.52
CA VAL A 36 2.92 -5.37 -5.28
C VAL A 36 4.10 -4.44 -5.02
N LEU A 37 4.11 -3.82 -3.85
CA LEU A 37 5.21 -2.98 -3.36
C LEU A 37 5.84 -3.66 -2.16
N GLU A 38 7.08 -4.11 -2.32
CA GLU A 38 7.90 -4.65 -1.23
C GLU A 38 8.74 -3.50 -0.66
N VAL A 39 8.73 -3.30 0.67
CA VAL A 39 9.49 -2.23 1.34
C VAL A 39 10.23 -2.80 2.54
N ASP A 40 11.54 -2.57 2.57
CA ASP A 40 12.37 -2.79 3.75
C ASP A 40 12.44 -1.50 4.56
N ILE A 41 12.10 -1.57 5.84
CA ILE A 41 12.23 -0.46 6.79
C ILE A 41 13.12 -0.83 7.96
N ALA A 42 13.73 0.19 8.57
CA ALA A 42 14.36 0.10 9.88
C ALA A 42 13.59 0.99 10.86
N SER A 43 13.40 0.49 12.08
CA SER A 43 12.80 1.22 13.20
C SER A 43 13.73 1.16 14.40
N ASP A 44 13.83 2.25 15.16
CA ASP A 44 14.48 2.28 16.47
C ASP A 44 13.56 1.80 17.61
N GLN A 45 12.26 1.61 17.32
CA GLN A 45 11.29 1.04 18.24
C GLN A 45 11.36 -0.49 18.21
N PRO A 46 11.78 -1.15 19.30
CA PRO A 46 12.00 -2.60 19.33
C PRO A 46 10.71 -3.41 19.48
N ASP A 47 9.58 -2.76 19.78
CA ASP A 47 8.32 -3.37 20.21
C ASP A 47 7.20 -3.33 19.16
N LEU A 48 7.50 -2.93 17.91
CA LEU A 48 6.52 -2.97 16.84
C LEU A 48 6.16 -4.42 16.50
N ALA A 49 4.90 -4.76 16.75
CA ALA A 49 4.28 -6.04 16.46
C ALA A 49 3.56 -6.02 15.11
N ALA A 50 3.14 -7.18 14.62
CA ALA A 50 2.42 -7.29 13.35
C ALA A 50 1.14 -6.44 13.30
N THR A 51 0.45 -6.28 14.43
CA THR A 51 -0.75 -5.43 14.56
C THR A 51 -0.48 -3.94 14.37
N ASN A 52 0.78 -3.50 14.49
CA ASN A 52 1.17 -2.13 14.18
C ASN A 52 1.24 -1.88 12.66
N PHE A 53 1.25 -2.94 11.83
CA PHE A 53 1.44 -2.86 10.38
C PHE A 53 0.24 -3.42 9.59
N LEU A 54 -0.20 -4.64 9.90
CA LEU A 54 -1.20 -5.36 9.10
C LEU A 54 -2.52 -4.59 8.96
N GLU A 55 -3.08 -4.63 7.75
CA GLU A 55 -4.33 -3.97 7.34
C GLU A 55 -4.35 -2.44 7.52
N LYS A 56 -3.21 -1.83 7.80
CA LYS A 56 -3.07 -0.38 7.85
C LYS A 56 -2.76 0.20 6.48
N ASN A 57 -3.25 1.41 6.21
CA ASN A 57 -2.83 2.11 5.01
C ASN A 57 -1.36 2.52 5.13
N ALA A 58 -0.67 2.49 4.01
CA ALA A 58 0.71 2.92 3.90
C ALA A 58 0.92 3.68 2.60
N VAL A 59 1.72 4.74 2.67
CA VAL A 59 2.05 5.58 1.51
C VAL A 59 3.56 5.72 1.40
N LEU A 60 4.15 5.09 0.39
CA LEU A 60 5.52 5.35 -0.01
C LEU A 60 5.56 6.62 -0.84
N THR A 61 6.36 7.60 -0.40
CA THR A 61 6.58 8.85 -1.14
C THR A 61 8.00 8.92 -1.67
N ILE A 62 8.13 9.16 -2.98
CA ILE A 62 9.40 9.41 -3.66
C ILE A 62 9.58 10.92 -3.80
N TRP A 63 10.63 11.46 -3.20
CA TRP A 63 10.92 12.89 -3.17
C TRP A 63 12.15 13.22 -4.02
N GLN A 64 12.11 14.37 -4.69
CA GLN A 64 13.28 15.01 -5.27
C GLN A 64 13.40 16.43 -4.69
N GLY A 65 14.42 16.66 -3.87
CA GLY A 65 14.54 17.89 -3.10
C GLY A 65 13.37 18.03 -2.11
N MET A 66 12.55 19.08 -2.28
CA MET A 66 11.36 19.33 -1.45
C MET A 66 10.05 18.91 -2.12
N GLU A 67 10.09 18.45 -3.38
CA GLU A 67 8.91 18.11 -4.14
C GLU A 67 8.68 16.59 -4.14
N ALA A 68 7.46 16.18 -3.80
CA ALA A 68 7.03 14.80 -3.96
C ALA A 68 6.79 14.51 -5.45
N GLN A 69 7.52 13.55 -5.98
CA GLN A 69 7.44 13.14 -7.39
C GLN A 69 6.41 12.04 -7.61
N ARG A 70 6.20 11.17 -6.60
CA ARG A 70 5.27 10.05 -6.70
C ARG A 70 4.81 9.59 -5.32
N TYR A 71 3.54 9.21 -5.25
CA TYR A 71 2.94 8.50 -4.14
C TYR A 71 2.53 7.10 -4.58
N VAL A 72 2.84 6.09 -3.78
CA VAL A 72 2.32 4.73 -3.94
C VAL A 72 1.56 4.39 -2.67
N SER A 73 0.24 4.38 -2.77
CA SER A 73 -0.69 4.15 -1.65
C SER A 73 -1.26 2.74 -1.72
N GLY A 74 -1.34 2.06 -0.58
CA GLY A 74 -1.94 0.74 -0.46
C GLY A 74 -2.17 0.36 1.00
N ILE A 75 -2.45 -0.91 1.21
CA ILE A 75 -2.58 -1.54 2.54
C ILE A 75 -1.44 -2.53 2.74
N ILE A 76 -0.94 -2.65 3.97
CA ILE A 76 0.06 -3.67 4.30
C ILE A 76 -0.65 -5.01 4.51
N ASN A 77 -0.38 -5.99 3.65
CA ASN A 77 -0.98 -7.33 3.76
C ASN A 77 -0.03 -8.37 4.37
N GLU A 78 1.28 -8.12 4.34
CA GLU A 78 2.29 -9.00 4.92
C GLU A 78 3.35 -8.18 5.65
N VAL A 79 3.81 -8.71 6.78
CA VAL A 79 4.95 -8.20 7.53
C VAL A 79 5.84 -9.36 7.94
N MET A 80 7.13 -9.24 7.64
CA MET A 80 8.16 -10.15 8.11
C MET A 80 9.18 -9.37 8.93
N GLN A 81 9.49 -9.90 10.12
CA GLN A 81 10.57 -9.38 10.95
C GLN A 81 11.92 -9.82 10.35
N GLY A 82 12.81 -8.85 10.16
CA GLY A 82 14.17 -9.06 9.69
C GLY A 82 15.18 -9.12 10.84
N GLU A 83 16.38 -8.65 10.54
CA GLU A 83 17.50 -8.62 11.51
C GLU A 83 17.31 -7.54 12.58
N ASN A 84 17.66 -7.87 13.81
CA ASN A 84 17.79 -6.94 14.93
C ASN A 84 19.28 -6.73 15.22
N ASN A 85 19.79 -5.52 15.07
CA ASN A 85 21.19 -5.20 15.36
C ASN A 85 21.40 -4.56 16.75
N HIS A 86 20.44 -4.72 17.67
CA HIS A 86 20.35 -4.12 19.01
C HIS A 86 20.03 -2.61 19.05
N TRP A 87 20.19 -1.89 17.95
CA TRP A 87 19.83 -0.46 17.85
C TRP A 87 18.61 -0.22 16.96
N GLN A 88 18.43 -1.07 15.96
CA GLN A 88 17.35 -0.99 15.00
C GLN A 88 16.81 -2.38 14.70
N MET A 89 15.49 -2.46 14.55
CA MET A 89 14.78 -3.64 14.08
C MET A 89 14.41 -3.43 12.60
N ARG A 90 14.70 -4.41 11.75
CA ARG A 90 14.28 -4.40 10.35
C ARG A 90 12.94 -5.09 10.17
N TYR A 91 12.14 -4.56 9.25
CA TYR A 91 10.89 -5.16 8.82
C TYR A 91 10.83 -5.15 7.29
N HIS A 92 10.29 -6.23 6.74
CA HIS A 92 9.92 -6.34 5.34
C HIS A 92 8.40 -6.27 5.27
N LEU A 93 7.88 -5.33 4.48
CA LEU A 93 6.46 -5.06 4.33
C LEU A 93 6.04 -5.31 2.89
N THR A 94 4.94 -6.02 2.70
CA THR A 94 4.26 -6.12 1.40
C THR A 94 3.04 -5.21 1.41
N ILE A 95 3.02 -4.26 0.49
CA ILE A 95 1.96 -3.27 0.31
C ILE A 95 1.26 -3.55 -1.02
N VAL A 96 -0.07 -3.66 -0.96
CA VAL A 96 -0.93 -3.98 -2.11
C VAL A 96 -2.07 -2.98 -2.21
N PRO A 97 -2.69 -2.75 -3.39
CA PRO A 97 -3.85 -1.89 -3.46
C PRO A 97 -5.05 -2.51 -2.72
N PRO A 98 -5.99 -1.71 -2.19
CA PRO A 98 -7.24 -2.20 -1.60
C PRO A 98 -7.97 -3.25 -2.43
N LEU A 99 -7.90 -3.14 -3.76
CA LEU A 99 -8.48 -4.08 -4.73
C LEU A 99 -8.02 -5.54 -4.53
N TRP A 100 -6.81 -5.77 -4.00
CA TRP A 100 -6.29 -7.09 -3.72
C TRP A 100 -7.20 -7.91 -2.78
N ARG A 101 -7.88 -7.26 -1.82
CA ARG A 101 -8.80 -7.91 -0.87
C ARG A 101 -9.94 -8.65 -1.56
N CYS A 102 -10.38 -8.18 -2.74
CA CYS A 102 -11.38 -8.86 -3.55
C CYS A 102 -10.96 -10.30 -3.93
N GLY A 103 -9.65 -10.57 -4.01
CA GLY A 103 -9.12 -11.90 -4.32
C GLY A 103 -9.22 -12.90 -3.16
N LEU A 104 -9.49 -12.45 -1.93
CA LEU A 104 -9.63 -13.31 -0.75
C LEU A 104 -11.02 -13.94 -0.65
N ARG A 105 -11.96 -13.54 -1.51
CA ARG A 105 -13.36 -13.95 -1.45
C ARG A 105 -13.85 -14.48 -2.79
N GLN A 106 -14.55 -15.61 -2.76
CA GLN A 106 -15.23 -16.18 -3.92
C GLN A 106 -16.73 -16.30 -3.64
N ASN A 107 -17.58 -15.79 -4.53
CA ASN A 107 -19.03 -15.88 -4.43
C ASN A 107 -19.63 -16.34 -5.77
N PHE A 108 -20.74 -17.08 -5.72
CA PHE A 108 -21.56 -17.39 -6.89
C PHE A 108 -22.81 -16.52 -6.87
N ARG A 109 -23.00 -15.66 -7.88
CA ARG A 109 -24.05 -14.65 -7.90
C ARG A 109 -24.60 -14.45 -9.32
N ILE A 110 -25.89 -14.12 -9.40
CA ILE A 110 -26.56 -13.74 -10.63
C ILE A 110 -26.90 -12.25 -10.52
N PHE A 111 -26.37 -11.44 -11.45
CA PHE A 111 -26.76 -10.05 -11.62
C PHE A 111 -27.71 -9.98 -12.80
N GLN A 112 -28.96 -9.58 -12.55
CA GLN A 112 -29.98 -9.46 -13.59
C GLN A 112 -30.24 -7.99 -13.90
N GLN A 113 -30.24 -7.64 -15.20
CA GLN A 113 -30.60 -6.30 -15.67
C GLN A 113 -29.75 -5.18 -15.04
N GLN A 114 -28.47 -5.44 -14.75
CA GLN A 114 -27.50 -4.46 -14.23
C GLN A 114 -26.46 -4.14 -15.30
N ASP A 115 -26.02 -2.89 -15.36
CA ASP A 115 -24.90 -2.50 -16.20
C ASP A 115 -23.54 -2.75 -15.52
N ILE A 116 -22.45 -2.62 -16.29
CA ILE A 116 -21.09 -2.90 -15.82
C ILE A 116 -20.69 -1.94 -14.68
N GLN A 117 -21.11 -0.68 -14.74
CA GLN A 117 -20.80 0.30 -13.71
C GLN A 117 -21.46 -0.07 -12.38
N THR A 118 -22.74 -0.44 -12.39
CA THR A 118 -23.49 -0.83 -11.18
C THR A 118 -22.95 -2.13 -10.60
N LEU A 119 -22.64 -3.10 -11.45
CA LEU A 119 -22.02 -4.36 -11.02
C LEU A 119 -20.66 -4.11 -10.38
N SER A 120 -19.78 -3.34 -11.03
CA SER A 120 -18.44 -3.01 -10.53
C SER A 120 -18.52 -2.27 -9.20
N SER A 121 -19.39 -1.27 -9.11
CA SER A 121 -19.62 -0.50 -7.87
C SER A 121 -20.08 -1.40 -6.72
N THR A 122 -21.01 -2.31 -6.99
CA THR A 122 -21.51 -3.25 -5.97
C THR A 122 -20.39 -4.15 -5.46
N LEU A 123 -19.63 -4.78 -6.37
CA LEU A 123 -18.54 -5.69 -5.99
C LEU A 123 -17.41 -4.96 -5.26
N LEU A 124 -17.03 -3.75 -5.70
CA LEU A 124 -15.96 -2.98 -5.07
C LEU A 124 -16.36 -2.48 -3.67
N ASN A 125 -17.58 -1.94 -3.52
CA ASN A 125 -18.07 -1.45 -2.22
C ASN A 125 -18.18 -2.57 -1.19
N GLU A 126 -18.67 -3.76 -1.58
CA GLU A 126 -18.75 -4.92 -0.69
C GLU A 126 -17.40 -5.41 -0.18
N ASN A 127 -16.30 -5.10 -0.90
CA ASN A 127 -14.93 -5.44 -0.52
C ASN A 127 -14.17 -4.23 0.07
N GLY A 128 -14.87 -3.15 0.40
CA GLY A 128 -14.27 -1.95 1.01
C GLY A 128 -13.36 -1.16 0.07
N VAL A 129 -13.52 -1.33 -1.26
CA VAL A 129 -12.80 -0.56 -2.27
C VAL A 129 -13.67 0.63 -2.67
N THR A 130 -13.49 1.73 -1.95
CA THR A 130 -14.34 2.94 -2.09
C THR A 130 -13.71 4.04 -2.91
N GLU A 131 -12.39 4.05 -3.04
CA GLU A 131 -11.63 5.08 -3.78
C GLU A 131 -11.31 4.60 -5.20
N TRP A 132 -12.24 4.81 -6.12
CA TRP A 132 -12.04 4.51 -7.54
C TRP A 132 -12.84 5.47 -8.42
N THR A 133 -12.35 5.74 -9.63
CA THR A 133 -13.03 6.58 -10.61
C THR A 133 -13.44 5.73 -11.82
N PRO A 134 -14.74 5.51 -12.06
CA PRO A 134 -15.19 4.84 -13.27
C PRO A 134 -14.84 5.67 -14.50
N VAL A 135 -14.16 5.05 -15.47
CA VAL A 135 -14.08 5.56 -16.84
C VAL A 135 -14.77 4.53 -17.72
N PHE A 136 -16.10 4.57 -17.71
CA PHE A 136 -16.94 3.76 -18.58
C PHE A 136 -17.53 4.69 -19.64
N TYR A 137 -17.40 4.30 -20.91
CA TYR A 137 -17.89 5.04 -22.08
C TYR A 137 -17.22 6.41 -22.22
N GLU A 138 -16.13 6.45 -23.01
CA GLU A 138 -15.62 7.71 -23.54
C GLU A 138 -16.72 8.35 -24.40
N SER A 139 -17.07 9.60 -24.12
CA SER A 139 -17.87 10.44 -25.00
C SER A 139 -16.96 11.22 -25.92
#